data_AF-A0A5B7C8D7-F1
#
_entry.id   AF-A0A5B7C8D7-F1
#
_cell.length_a   1.000
_cell.length_b   1.000
_cell.length_c   1.000
_cell.angle_alpha   90.00
_cell.angle_beta   90.00
_cell.angle_gamma   90.00
#
_symmetry.space_group_name_H-M   'P 1'
#
loop_
_entity.id
_entity.type
_entity.pdbx_description
1 polymer ?
#
loop_
_entity_poly.entity_id
_entity_poly.type
_entity_poly.pdbx_seq_one_letter_code
_entity_poly.pdbx_strand_id
1 'polypeptide(L)'
;QNRYGLVQCSRDINSNDCKHCLGQLMDEIRQCCLGKIGWRILVPSCNVRYEEYPFFRQPLAPPVPVPVPAAQPLPTSEGKGGMNATKIALISVSAFIVVAAL
;
A
#
# COMPACT_ATOMS: atom_id res chain seq x y z
N GLN A 1 6.77 -1.44 -27.71
CA GLN A 1 5.96 -0.99 -26.56
C GLN A 1 6.90 -0.82 -25.38
N ASN A 2 7.00 0.37 -24.80
CA ASN A 2 7.87 0.60 -23.64
C ASN A 2 7.09 0.31 -22.36
N ARG A 3 7.73 -0.35 -21.40
CA ARG A 3 7.15 -0.73 -20.12
C ARG A 3 7.94 -0.06 -19.02
N TYR A 4 7.23 0.53 -18.06
CA TYR A 4 7.82 1.33 -17.00
C TYR A 4 7.53 0.67 -15.65
N GLY A 5 8.57 0.50 -14.85
CA GLY A 5 8.48 -0.13 -13.53
C GLY A 5 9.26 0.66 -12.49
N LEU A 6 8.72 0.74 -11.27
CA LEU A 6 9.39 1.30 -10.11
C LEU A 6 9.15 0.39 -8.91
N VAL A 7 10.21 0.16 -8.15
CA VAL A 7 10.15 -0.44 -6.82
C VAL A 7 10.72 0.54 -5.81
N GLN A 8 10.15 0.57 -4.62
CA GLN A 8 10.67 1.40 -3.54
C GLN A 8 10.41 0.75 -2.19
N CYS A 9 11.44 0.71 -1.37
CA CYS A 9 11.36 0.32 0.04
C CYS A 9 11.28 1.57 0.92
N SER A 10 10.72 1.40 2.12
CA SER A 10 10.78 2.42 3.16
C SER A 10 12.23 2.61 3.63
N ARG A 11 12.57 3.80 4.15
CA ARG A 11 13.97 4.13 4.49
C ARG A 11 14.45 3.52 5.80
N ASP A 12 13.52 3.00 6.60
CA ASP A 12 13.71 2.46 7.93
C ASP A 12 14.08 0.96 7.95
N ILE A 13 14.12 0.30 6.79
CA ILE A 13 14.47 -1.12 6.69
C ILE A 13 15.82 -1.35 5.99
N ASN A 14 16.47 -2.46 6.32
CA ASN A 14 17.73 -2.85 5.67
C ASN A 14 17.48 -3.52 4.29
N SER A 15 18.58 -3.77 3.57
CA SER A 15 18.51 -4.36 2.22
C SER A 15 17.93 -5.76 2.17
N ASN A 16 18.11 -6.58 3.22
CA ASN A 16 17.59 -7.94 3.25
C ASN A 16 16.07 -7.94 3.44
N ASP A 17 15.57 -7.12 4.36
CA ASP A 17 14.13 -6.95 4.60
C ASP A 17 13.43 -6.33 3.39
N CYS A 18 14.09 -5.37 2.73
CA CYS A 18 13.62 -4.81 1.45
C CYS A 18 13.51 -5.89 0.37
N LYS A 19 14.54 -6.74 0.22
CA LYS A 19 14.54 -7.86 -0.74
C LYS A 19 13.41 -8.85 -0.43
N HIS A 20 13.22 -9.19 0.85
CA HIS A 20 12.16 -10.08 1.29
C HIS A 20 10.78 -9.50 0.96
N CYS A 21 10.52 -8.25 1.34
CA CYS A 21 9.26 -7.56 1.06
C CYS A 21 8.94 -7.54 -0.44
N LEU A 22 9.91 -7.13 -1.27
CA LEU A 22 9.73 -7.11 -2.71
C LEU A 22 9.50 -8.52 -3.29
N GLY A 23 10.17 -9.54 -2.74
CA GLY A 23 9.94 -10.95 -3.11
C GLY A 23 8.49 -11.38 -2.88
N GLN A 24 7.93 -11.06 -1.72
CA GLN A 24 6.52 -11.35 -1.41
C GLN A 24 5.56 -10.65 -2.38
N LEU A 25 5.82 -9.38 -2.71
CA LEU A 25 5.01 -8.66 -3.70
C LEU A 25 5.08 -9.31 -5.09
N MET A 26 6.24 -9.85 -5.48
CA MET A 26 6.37 -10.58 -6.75
C MET A 26 5.52 -11.85 -6.80
N ASP A 27 5.34 -12.53 -5.68
CA ASP A 27 4.44 -13.68 -5.59
C ASP A 27 2.97 -13.26 -5.70
N GLU A 28 2.58 -12.15 -5.07
CA GLU A 28 1.24 -11.57 -5.24
C GLU A 28 0.96 -11.14 -6.68
N ILE A 29 1.94 -10.53 -7.36
CA ILE A 29 1.81 -10.10 -8.76
C ILE A 29 1.44 -11.28 -9.66
N ARG A 30 2.02 -12.46 -9.42
CA ARG A 30 1.71 -13.68 -10.18
C ARG A 30 0.25 -14.10 -10.04
N GLN A 31 -0.40 -13.80 -8.92
CA GLN A 31 -1.79 -14.15 -8.65
C GLN A 31 -2.78 -13.08 -9.15
N CYS A 32 -2.48 -11.79 -8.95
CA CYS A 32 -3.46 -10.72 -9.19
C CYS A 32 -3.37 -10.03 -10.54
N CYS A 33 -2.17 -9.98 -11.11
CA CYS A 33 -1.80 -8.81 -11.92
C CYS A 33 -1.19 -9.18 -13.28
N LEU A 34 -0.90 -10.46 -13.53
CA LEU A 34 -0.47 -10.95 -14.84
C LEU A 34 -1.51 -10.60 -15.93
N GLY A 35 -1.01 -10.13 -17.07
CA GLY A 35 -1.83 -9.76 -18.23
C GLY A 35 -2.49 -8.37 -18.13
N LYS A 36 -2.36 -7.65 -17.01
CA LYS A 36 -2.88 -6.28 -16.89
C LYS A 36 -1.93 -5.26 -17.54
N ILE A 37 -2.51 -4.23 -18.16
CA ILE A 37 -1.80 -3.11 -18.81
C ILE A 37 -1.01 -2.27 -17.78
N GLY A 38 -1.54 -2.15 -16.56
CA GLY A 38 -0.89 -1.43 -15.45
C GLY A 38 -1.37 -1.98 -14.10
N TRP A 39 -0.51 -1.90 -13.09
CA TRP A 39 -0.83 -2.36 -11.74
C TRP A 39 0.11 -1.74 -10.69
N ARG A 40 -0.36 -1.72 -9.44
CA ARG A 40 0.40 -1.24 -8.30
C ARG A 40 0.04 -2.04 -7.05
N ILE A 41 1.05 -2.46 -6.30
CA ILE A 41 0.88 -3.08 -4.99
C ILE A 41 1.67 -2.26 -3.97
N LEU A 42 1.02 -1.90 -2.86
CA LEU A 42 1.61 -1.13 -1.78
C LEU A 42 1.43 -1.90 -0.48
N VAL A 43 2.53 -2.11 0.22
CA VAL A 43 2.55 -2.53 1.61
C VAL A 43 3.41 -1.54 2.41
N PRO A 44 3.34 -1.52 3.76
CA PRO A 44 4.04 -0.52 4.56
C PRO A 44 5.55 -0.42 4.27
N SER A 45 6.21 -1.55 4.03
CA SER A 45 7.68 -1.63 3.90
C SER A 45 8.18 -1.49 2.46
N CYS A 46 7.36 -1.78 1.45
CA CYS A 46 7.76 -1.66 0.05
C CYS A 46 6.57 -1.53 -0.90
N ASN A 47 6.82 -1.07 -2.11
CA ASN A 47 5.81 -1.00 -3.16
C ASN A 47 6.41 -1.29 -4.54
N VAL A 48 5.54 -1.74 -5.45
CA VAL A 48 5.84 -1.96 -6.86
C VAL A 48 4.76 -1.29 -7.70
N ARG A 49 5.16 -0.55 -8.74
CA ARG A 49 4.27 0.03 -9.73
C ARG A 49 4.76 -0.30 -11.13
N TYR A 50 3.84 -0.72 -11.98
CA TYR A 50 4.06 -1.02 -13.39
C TYR A 50 3.01 -0.33 -14.25
N GLU A 51 3.44 0.31 -15.34
CA GLU A 51 2.58 1.04 -16.28
C GLU A 51 3.15 0.95 -17.71
N GLU A 52 2.31 1.17 -18.72
CA GLU A 52 2.74 1.33 -20.13
C GLU A 52 3.17 2.76 -20.49
N TYR A 53 3.14 3.69 -19.53
CA TYR A 53 3.58 5.08 -19.70
C TYR A 53 4.59 5.50 -18.62
N PRO A 54 5.48 6.46 -18.91
CA PRO A 54 6.46 6.94 -17.92
C PRO A 54 5.78 7.69 -16.76
N PHE A 55 6.10 7.32 -15.52
CA PHE A 55 5.46 7.90 -14.32
C PHE A 55 6.43 8.38 -13.23
N PHE A 56 7.69 7.93 -13.22
CA PHE A 56 8.63 8.17 -12.10
C PHE A 56 9.58 9.36 -12.32
N ARG A 57 9.38 10.15 -13.37
CA ARG A 57 10.15 11.36 -13.70
C ARG A 57 9.24 12.43 -14.31
N GLN A 58 8.18 12.79 -13.60
CA GLN A 58 7.35 13.92 -14.00
C GLN A 58 7.92 15.22 -13.42
N PRO A 59 7.91 16.32 -14.19
CA PRO A 59 8.20 17.64 -13.64
C PRO A 59 7.31 17.90 -12.44
N LEU A 60 7.85 18.55 -11.41
CA LEU A 60 7.03 19.09 -10.33
C LEU A 60 5.95 19.96 -10.96
N ALA A 61 4.68 19.70 -10.62
CA ALA A 61 3.61 20.61 -11.00
C ALA A 61 3.97 22.02 -10.47
N PRO A 62 3.67 23.09 -11.23
CA PRO A 62 3.80 24.44 -10.71
C PRO A 62 3.09 24.53 -9.35
N PRO A 63 3.63 25.27 -8.37
CA PRO A 63 2.93 25.47 -7.11
C PRO A 63 1.56 26.06 -7.42
N VAL A 64 0.50 25.31 -7.10
CA VAL A 64 -0.86 25.83 -7.18
C VAL A 64 -0.93 26.97 -6.16
N PRO A 65 -1.41 28.17 -6.53
CA PRO A 65 -1.69 29.22 -5.56
C PRO A 65 -2.68 28.65 -4.54
N VAL A 66 -2.22 28.33 -3.33
CA VAL A 66 -3.10 27.93 -2.25
C VAL A 66 -3.90 29.19 -1.89
N PRO A 67 -5.23 29.19 -2.01
CA PRO A 67 -6.02 30.28 -1.43
C PRO A 67 -5.78 30.20 0.07
N VAL A 68 -5.06 31.18 0.64
CA VAL A 68 -4.87 31.26 2.09
C VAL A 68 -6.26 31.49 2.69
N PRO A 69 -6.85 30.52 3.41
CA PRO A 69 -8.08 30.78 4.13
C PRO A 69 -7.74 31.78 5.23
N ALA A 70 -8.51 32.86 5.34
CA ALA A 70 -8.40 33.81 6.44
C ALA A 70 -8.31 33.04 7.77
N ALA A 71 -7.35 33.42 8.62
CA ALA A 71 -7.00 32.74 9.87
C ALA A 71 -8.26 32.25 10.62
N GLN A 72 -8.47 30.93 10.67
CA GLN A 72 -9.48 30.35 11.53
C GLN A 72 -8.91 30.32 12.96
N PRO A 73 -9.69 30.69 13.99
CA PRO A 73 -9.25 30.59 15.38
C PRO A 73 -8.88 29.13 15.73
N LEU A 74 -7.83 28.96 16.54
CA LEU A 74 -7.38 27.67 17.06
C LEU A 74 -8.55 26.93 17.75
N PRO A 75 -8.86 25.68 17.37
CA PRO A 75 -9.83 24.89 18.11
C PRO A 75 -9.19 24.44 19.44
N THR A 76 -9.67 25.00 20.55
CA THR A 76 -9.52 24.38 21.86
C THR A 76 -10.45 23.18 21.93
N SER A 77 -9.91 21.96 22.00
CA SER A 77 -10.72 20.80 22.38
C SER A 77 -10.05 20.04 23.53
N GLU A 78 -10.53 20.31 24.74
CA GLU A 78 -10.57 19.29 25.78
C GLU A 78 -11.48 18.15 25.29
N GLY A 79 -10.93 16.94 25.20
CA GLY A 79 -11.62 15.77 24.69
C GLY A 79 -11.39 14.57 25.59
N LYS A 80 -12.33 14.36 26.50
CA LYS A 80 -12.44 13.28 27.48
C LYS A 80 -12.52 11.91 26.78
N GLY A 81 -11.64 10.99 27.21
CA GLY A 81 -11.55 9.64 26.66
C GLY A 81 -12.79 8.78 26.90
N GLY A 82 -13.15 8.01 25.87
CA GLY A 82 -14.07 6.88 25.94
C GLY A 82 -13.63 5.82 24.94
N MET A 83 -13.16 4.67 25.42
CA MET A 83 -12.80 3.53 24.58
C MET A 83 -14.04 2.64 24.39
N ASN A 84 -14.62 2.66 23.21
CA ASN A 84 -15.60 1.68 22.75
C ASN A 84 -14.85 0.54 22.03
N ALA A 85 -14.59 -0.53 22.77
CA ALA A 85 -13.94 -1.74 22.26
C ALA A 85 -14.88 -2.53 21.33
N THR A 86 -14.65 -2.42 20.02
CA THR A 86 -15.30 -3.28 19.02
C THR A 86 -14.66 -4.67 19.06
N LYS A 87 -15.36 -5.67 19.61
CA LYS A 87 -14.95 -7.09 19.52
C LYS A 87 -15.14 -7.58 18.08
N ILE A 88 -14.06 -7.67 17.32
CA ILE A 88 -14.06 -8.31 16.00
C ILE A 88 -13.93 -9.82 16.21
N ALA A 89 -14.98 -10.58 15.85
CA ALA A 89 -14.94 -12.03 15.87
C ALA A 89 -14.19 -12.54 14.63
N LEU A 90 -13.03 -13.19 14.84
CA LEU A 90 -12.29 -13.87 13.78
C LEU A 90 -13.02 -15.17 13.43
N ILE A 91 -13.79 -15.18 12.34
CA ILE A 91 -14.35 -16.43 11.80
C ILE A 91 -13.24 -17.13 11.03
N SER A 92 -12.53 -18.06 11.70
CA SER A 92 -11.59 -18.95 11.01
C SER A 92 -12.40 -19.97 10.22
N VAL A 93 -12.42 -19.86 8.90
CA VAL A 93 -12.92 -20.95 8.04
C VAL A 93 -11.83 -22.03 8.05
N SER A 94 -11.95 -22.99 8.97
CA SER A 94 -11.06 -24.13 9.03
C SER A 94 -11.30 -25.00 7.79
N ALA A 95 -10.27 -25.13 6.96
CA ALA A 95 -10.24 -26.03 5.82
C ALA A 95 -10.05 -27.49 6.30
N PHE A 96 -11.00 -28.03 7.06
CA PHE A 96 -11.09 -29.47 7.36
C PHE A 96 -12.11 -30.13 6.44
N ILE A 97 -11.84 -30.11 5.14
CA ILE A 97 -12.47 -31.05 4.22
C ILE A 97 -11.35 -31.74 3.43
N VAL A 98 -11.30 -33.06 3.60
CA VAL A 98 -10.45 -34.08 2.96
C VAL A 98 -9.06 -34.29 3.56
N VAL A 99 -8.91 -35.27 4.47
CA VAL A 99 -8.04 -36.46 4.32
C VAL A 99 -8.44 -37.48 5.40
N ALA A 100 -9.09 -38.59 5.01
CA ALA A 100 -8.92 -39.93 5.58
C ALA A 100 -9.84 -40.94 4.87
N ALA A 101 -9.44 -41.32 3.66
CA ALA A 101 -9.81 -42.60 3.05
C ALA A 101 -8.62 -43.04 2.20
N LEU A 102 -7.53 -43.42 2.88
CA LEU A 102 -6.48 -44.33 2.40
C LEU A 102 -5.90 -45.02 3.63
#